data_AF-A0A183SWW5-F1
#
_entry.id   AF-A0A183SWW5-F1
#
_cell.length_a   1.000
_cell.length_b   1.000
_cell.length_c   1.000
_cell.angle_alpha   90.00
_cell.angle_beta   90.00
_cell.angle_gamma   90.00
#
_symmetry.space_group_name_H-M   'P 1'
#
loop_
_entity.id
_entity.type
_entity.pdbx_description
1 polymer ?
#
loop_
_entity_poly.entity_id
_entity_poly.type
_entity_poly.pdbx_seq_one_letter_code
_entity_poly.pdbx_strand_id
1 'polypeptide(L)'
;LYIPSTFSVFPLGCSPPSKPRILCYINTIPATYFTKTLHVKRTWACRCTKILFFSSKAEPSIPVIDLNLTKPESRMYLWSKMRKIVRYVFGYRDEFDYFYKADDDTYMFVENLVEELSWRNPDEPFMMGHRFPRFQKVGYFSGGAGYVLSRGALKLLVERAIDIHPNCPTYDEDKEDVKMSKSTAVFSIAHTYPLLPLRSVS
;
A
#
# COMPACT_ATOMS: atom_id res chain seq x y z
N LEU A 1 -42.03 -0.39 3.69
CA LEU A 1 -41.10 0.75 3.82
C LEU A 1 -39.84 0.42 3.05
N TYR A 2 -39.69 1.00 1.87
CA TYR A 2 -38.56 0.80 0.96
C TYR A 2 -37.44 1.73 1.44
N ILE A 3 -36.32 1.18 1.91
CA ILE A 3 -35.12 1.96 2.26
C ILE A 3 -34.27 2.04 0.99
N PRO A 4 -34.13 3.21 0.35
CA PRO A 4 -33.27 3.33 -0.81
C PRO A 4 -31.83 3.12 -0.38
N SER A 5 -31.07 2.41 -1.21
CA SER A 5 -29.62 2.26 -1.10
C SER A 5 -28.96 3.64 -0.97
N THR A 6 -28.48 3.87 0.24
CA THR A 6 -27.71 5.00 0.75
C THR A 6 -26.84 5.70 -0.30
N PHE A 7 -27.07 7.00 -0.49
CA PHE A 7 -25.96 7.92 -0.72
C PHE A 7 -24.89 7.61 0.33
N SER A 8 -23.67 7.31 -0.10
CA SER A 8 -22.53 7.16 0.81
C SER A 8 -22.28 8.51 1.49
N VAL A 9 -22.90 8.73 2.65
CA VAL A 9 -22.55 9.84 3.52
C VAL A 9 -21.17 9.50 4.06
N PHE A 10 -20.15 9.93 3.33
CA PHE A 10 -18.80 9.99 3.84
C PHE A 10 -18.82 10.83 5.11
N PRO A 11 -18.14 10.41 6.20
CA PRO A 11 -17.96 11.27 7.36
C PRO A 11 -17.42 12.63 6.88
N LEU A 12 -17.89 13.73 7.46
CA LEU A 12 -17.42 15.09 7.13
C LEU A 12 -15.88 15.08 7.07
N GLY A 13 -15.32 15.30 5.87
CA GLY A 13 -13.86 15.26 5.62
C GLY A 13 -13.32 14.03 4.87
N CYS A 14 -14.16 13.06 4.51
CA CYS A 14 -13.76 11.86 3.75
C CYS A 14 -14.14 11.96 2.26
N SER A 15 -13.64 12.97 1.55
CA SER A 15 -13.86 13.10 0.10
C SER A 15 -12.63 12.63 -0.65
N PRO A 16 -12.68 11.48 -1.35
CA PRO A 16 -11.55 11.03 -2.14
C PRO A 16 -11.35 11.92 -3.39
N PRO A 17 -10.10 12.12 -3.83
CA PRO A 17 -9.80 12.86 -5.05
C PRO A 17 -10.37 12.13 -6.27
N SER A 18 -10.75 12.88 -7.31
CA SER A 18 -11.14 12.30 -8.60
C SER A 18 -9.94 11.74 -9.35
N LYS A 19 -8.77 12.40 -9.25
CA LYS A 19 -7.47 11.94 -9.74
C LYS A 19 -6.31 12.44 -8.85
N PRO A 20 -5.21 11.68 -8.76
CA PRO A 20 -5.10 10.30 -9.23
C PRO A 20 -5.91 9.33 -8.35
N ARG A 21 -6.30 8.17 -8.89
CA ARG A 21 -7.04 7.16 -8.15
C ARG A 21 -6.07 6.32 -7.31
N ILE A 22 -6.21 6.39 -5.99
CA ILE A 22 -5.29 5.73 -5.04
C ILE A 22 -6.03 4.63 -4.29
N LEU A 23 -5.52 3.40 -4.40
CA LEU A 23 -5.93 2.28 -3.55
C LEU A 23 -4.96 2.16 -2.37
N CYS A 24 -5.46 2.44 -1.17
CA CYS A 24 -4.72 2.23 0.07
C CYS A 24 -4.97 0.81 0.58
N TYR A 25 -3.91 0.01 0.70
CA TYR A 25 -3.98 -1.34 1.26
C TYR A 25 -3.21 -1.40 2.58
N ILE A 26 -3.91 -1.80 3.63
CA ILE A 26 -3.48 -1.58 5.01
C ILE A 26 -3.36 -2.92 5.71
N ASN A 27 -2.15 -3.19 6.20
CA ASN A 27 -1.87 -4.35 7.03
C ASN A 27 -2.38 -4.14 8.46
N THR A 28 -3.10 -5.13 8.97
CA THR A 28 -3.55 -5.14 10.36
C THR A 28 -3.64 -6.56 10.92
N ILE A 29 -3.90 -6.72 12.22
CA ILE A 29 -4.07 -8.01 12.90
C ILE A 29 -5.33 -7.98 13.78
N PRO A 30 -5.95 -9.13 14.13
CA PRO A 30 -7.20 -9.15 14.89
C PRO A 30 -7.12 -8.41 16.23
N ALA A 31 -5.95 -8.43 16.87
CA ALA A 31 -5.71 -7.76 18.14
C ALA A 31 -5.79 -6.22 18.07
N THR A 32 -5.66 -5.63 16.87
CA THR A 32 -5.56 -4.17 16.68
C THR A 32 -6.75 -3.55 15.95
N TYR A 33 -7.77 -4.33 15.59
CA TYR A 33 -8.93 -3.87 14.83
C TYR A 33 -9.61 -2.64 15.46
N PHE A 34 -9.94 -2.73 16.73
CA PHE A 34 -10.69 -1.67 17.43
C PHE A 34 -9.80 -0.63 18.10
N THR A 35 -8.50 -0.91 18.28
CA THR A 35 -7.55 0.01 18.91
C THR A 35 -6.75 0.84 17.90
N LYS A 36 -6.64 0.38 16.64
CA LYS A 36 -5.87 1.04 15.59
C LYS A 36 -6.64 1.15 14.28
N THR A 37 -7.05 0.03 13.69
CA THR A 37 -7.59 -0.07 12.32
C THR A 37 -8.86 0.76 12.13
N LEU A 38 -9.74 0.75 13.13
CA LEU A 38 -10.95 1.57 13.14
C LEU A 38 -10.64 3.07 13.08
N HIS A 39 -9.59 3.52 13.76
CA HIS A 39 -9.15 4.91 13.74
C HIS A 39 -8.55 5.29 12.40
N VAL A 40 -7.74 4.43 11.81
CA VAL A 40 -7.22 4.61 10.45
C VAL A 40 -8.37 4.75 9.44
N LYS A 41 -9.36 3.85 9.49
CA LYS A 41 -10.58 3.91 8.64
C LYS A 41 -11.34 5.23 8.80
N ARG A 42 -11.48 5.73 10.03
CA ARG A 42 -12.26 6.93 10.35
C ARG A 42 -11.49 8.25 10.15
N THR A 43 -10.19 8.19 9.88
CA THR A 43 -9.33 9.37 9.75
C THR A 43 -8.75 9.47 8.34
N TRP A 44 -7.45 9.30 8.15
CA TRP A 44 -6.81 9.62 6.86
C TRP A 44 -7.23 8.66 5.74
N ALA A 45 -7.42 7.37 6.03
CA ALA A 45 -7.62 6.37 4.97
C ALA A 45 -8.90 6.62 4.18
N CYS A 46 -9.94 7.19 4.82
CA CYS A 46 -11.21 7.52 4.15
C CYS A 46 -11.08 8.51 2.98
N ARG A 47 -9.92 9.17 2.82
CA ARG A 47 -9.61 10.06 1.69
C ARG A 47 -8.95 9.32 0.52
N CYS A 48 -8.56 8.06 0.68
CA CYS A 48 -8.14 7.23 -0.45
C CYS A 48 -9.35 6.88 -1.33
N THR A 49 -9.15 6.77 -2.65
CA THR A 49 -10.22 6.37 -3.59
C THR A 49 -10.80 5.00 -3.25
N LYS A 50 -9.96 4.07 -2.77
CA LYS A 50 -10.38 2.79 -2.21
C LYS A 50 -9.47 2.40 -1.05
N ILE A 51 -10.04 1.72 -0.05
CA ILE A 51 -9.31 1.24 1.12
C ILE A 51 -9.59 -0.23 1.29
N LEU A 52 -8.54 -1.01 1.48
CA LEU A 52 -8.61 -2.43 1.79
C LEU A 52 -7.80 -2.70 3.06
N PHE A 53 -8.38 -3.40 4.02
CA PHE A 53 -7.67 -3.86 5.20
C PHE A 53 -7.42 -5.37 5.07
N PHE A 54 -6.24 -5.83 5.47
CA PHE A 54 -5.83 -7.22 5.28
C PHE A 54 -5.32 -7.87 6.56
N SER A 55 -5.85 -9.05 6.87
CA SER A 55 -5.51 -9.80 8.08
C SER A 55 -5.85 -11.30 7.95
N SER A 56 -5.79 -12.04 9.06
CA SER A 56 -6.10 -13.46 9.18
C SER A 56 -7.55 -13.79 9.57
N LYS A 57 -8.38 -12.77 9.84
CA LYS A 57 -9.78 -12.96 10.21
C LYS A 57 -10.64 -11.82 9.70
N ALA A 58 -11.77 -12.13 9.07
CA ALA A 58 -12.72 -11.09 8.68
C ALA A 58 -13.35 -10.41 9.93
N GLU A 59 -13.64 -9.13 9.80
CA GLU A 59 -14.36 -8.36 10.82
C GLU A 59 -15.50 -7.60 10.12
N PRO A 60 -16.78 -7.87 10.42
CA PRO A 60 -17.87 -7.20 9.71
C PRO A 60 -17.93 -5.68 9.91
N SER A 61 -17.48 -5.17 11.06
CA SER A 61 -17.56 -3.73 11.38
C SER A 61 -16.45 -2.88 10.72
N ILE A 62 -15.33 -3.50 10.36
CA ILE A 62 -14.18 -2.91 9.69
C ILE A 62 -13.91 -3.79 8.49
N PRO A 63 -14.11 -3.37 7.23
CA PRO A 63 -14.10 -4.26 6.06
C PRO A 63 -12.70 -4.86 5.81
N VAL A 64 -12.32 -5.82 6.64
CA VAL A 64 -11.07 -6.54 6.65
C VAL A 64 -11.25 -7.80 5.81
N ILE A 65 -10.37 -7.95 4.83
CA ILE A 65 -10.26 -9.11 3.99
C ILE A 65 -9.43 -10.16 4.73
N ASP A 66 -10.04 -11.33 4.92
CA ASP A 66 -9.35 -12.51 5.40
C ASP A 66 -8.51 -13.12 4.26
N LEU A 67 -7.20 -13.19 4.46
CA LEU A 67 -6.25 -13.77 3.51
C LEU A 67 -6.15 -15.30 3.59
N ASN A 68 -6.87 -15.94 4.51
CA ASN A 68 -6.78 -17.36 4.82
C ASN A 68 -5.32 -17.78 5.02
N LEU A 69 -4.66 -17.17 6.01
CA LEU A 69 -3.23 -17.39 6.27
C LEU A 69 -2.99 -18.78 6.86
N THR A 70 -1.97 -19.48 6.37
CA THR A 70 -1.57 -20.80 6.88
C THR A 70 -0.65 -20.70 8.11
N LYS A 71 -0.15 -19.51 8.40
CA LYS A 71 0.73 -19.19 9.53
C LYS A 71 0.10 -18.07 10.37
N PRO A 72 0.35 -18.06 11.68
CA PRO A 72 -0.15 -16.99 12.54
C PRO A 72 0.47 -15.66 12.13
N GLU A 73 -0.28 -14.57 12.30
CA GLU A 73 0.24 -13.25 12.02
C GLU A 73 1.33 -12.89 13.02
N SER A 74 2.54 -12.70 12.50
CA SER A 74 3.70 -12.26 13.25
C SER A 74 4.67 -11.57 12.31
N ARG A 75 5.65 -10.84 12.88
CA ARG A 75 6.70 -10.18 12.09
C ARG A 75 7.44 -11.17 11.17
N MET A 76 7.64 -12.40 11.64
CA MET A 76 8.33 -13.45 10.88
C MET A 76 7.64 -13.78 9.55
N TYR A 77 6.31 -13.78 9.51
CA TYR A 77 5.52 -14.22 8.34
C TYR A 77 4.94 -13.05 7.51
N LEU A 78 5.44 -11.83 7.73
CA LEU A 78 4.95 -10.65 7.02
C LEU A 78 5.19 -10.73 5.50
N TRP A 79 6.26 -11.38 5.06
CA TRP A 79 6.53 -11.51 3.63
C TRP A 79 5.52 -12.42 2.93
N SER A 80 5.21 -13.58 3.51
CA SER A 80 4.14 -14.45 2.98
C SER A 80 2.77 -13.77 3.01
N LYS A 81 2.46 -13.02 4.07
CA LYS A 81 1.26 -12.17 4.12
C LYS A 81 1.27 -11.15 2.97
N MET A 82 2.38 -10.43 2.78
CA MET A 82 2.49 -9.39 1.76
C MET A 82 2.35 -9.94 0.34
N ARG A 83 2.97 -11.08 0.02
CA ARG A 83 2.79 -11.74 -1.29
C ARG A 83 1.33 -12.05 -1.59
N LYS A 84 0.55 -12.49 -0.60
CA LYS A 84 -0.90 -12.70 -0.76
C LYS A 84 -1.64 -11.38 -1.00
N ILE A 85 -1.29 -10.32 -0.26
CA ILE A 85 -1.92 -9.00 -0.39
C ILE A 85 -1.65 -8.40 -1.76
N VAL A 86 -0.41 -8.37 -2.21
CA VAL A 86 -0.04 -7.76 -3.49
C VAL A 86 -0.74 -8.48 -4.65
N ARG A 87 -0.90 -9.81 -4.58
CA ARG A 87 -1.72 -10.57 -5.54
C ARG A 87 -3.18 -10.17 -5.52
N TYR A 88 -3.76 -9.99 -4.34
CA TYR A 88 -5.14 -9.54 -4.20
C TYR A 88 -5.32 -8.13 -4.80
N VAL A 89 -4.43 -7.21 -4.44
CA VAL A 89 -4.44 -5.82 -4.89
C VAL A 89 -4.23 -5.72 -6.41
N PHE A 90 -3.44 -6.60 -7.00
CA PHE A 90 -3.24 -6.70 -8.45
C PHE A 90 -4.53 -6.94 -9.24
N GLY A 91 -5.57 -7.51 -8.62
CA GLY A 91 -6.91 -7.57 -9.24
C GLY A 91 -7.46 -6.20 -9.66
N TYR A 92 -7.07 -5.15 -8.95
CA TYR A 92 -7.49 -3.76 -9.19
C TYR A 92 -6.50 -2.96 -10.05
N ARG A 93 -5.48 -3.60 -10.63
CA ARG A 93 -4.35 -2.93 -11.32
C ARG A 93 -4.77 -1.95 -12.40
N ASP A 94 -5.86 -2.21 -13.13
CA ASP A 94 -6.31 -1.35 -14.24
C ASP A 94 -7.35 -0.29 -13.78
N GLU A 95 -7.87 -0.41 -12.56
CA GLU A 95 -8.86 0.50 -11.96
C GLU A 95 -8.22 1.65 -11.18
N PHE A 96 -6.93 1.56 -10.84
CA PHE A 96 -6.23 2.56 -10.02
C PHE A 96 -4.92 2.98 -10.66
N ASP A 97 -4.47 4.18 -10.28
CA ASP A 97 -3.22 4.76 -10.78
C ASP A 97 -2.06 4.42 -9.85
N TYR A 98 -2.34 4.41 -8.53
CA TYR A 98 -1.35 4.17 -7.50
C TYR A 98 -1.89 3.28 -6.38
N PHE A 99 -0.98 2.54 -5.76
CA PHE A 99 -1.25 1.58 -4.70
C PHE A 99 -0.38 1.94 -3.50
N TYR A 100 -1.01 2.37 -2.40
CA TYR A 100 -0.30 2.81 -1.20
C TYR A 100 -0.39 1.76 -0.10
N LYS A 101 0.78 1.21 0.28
CA LYS A 101 0.93 0.33 1.43
C LYS A 101 0.99 1.16 2.71
N ALA A 102 0.26 0.74 3.72
CA ALA A 102 0.43 1.24 5.09
C ALA A 102 0.26 0.11 6.12
N ASP A 103 0.65 0.40 7.37
CA ASP A 103 0.31 -0.41 8.53
C ASP A 103 -0.79 0.30 9.36
N ASP A 104 -1.40 -0.39 10.31
CA ASP A 104 -2.51 0.15 11.12
C ASP A 104 -2.09 1.21 12.15
N ASP A 105 -0.79 1.47 12.29
CA ASP A 105 -0.22 2.57 13.07
C ASP A 105 0.42 3.67 12.20
N THR A 106 0.18 3.66 10.89
CA THR A 106 0.58 4.76 9.98
C THR A 106 -0.47 5.88 9.98
N TYR A 107 -0.01 7.14 9.93
CA TYR A 107 -0.84 8.30 9.57
C TYR A 107 -0.25 9.00 8.34
N MET A 108 -1.11 9.39 7.38
CA MET A 108 -0.69 10.01 6.13
C MET A 108 -1.56 11.23 5.78
N PHE A 109 -0.95 12.28 5.25
CA PHE A 109 -1.66 13.40 4.63
C PHE A 109 -1.95 13.04 3.18
N VAL A 110 -3.15 12.55 2.90
CA VAL A 110 -3.53 12.03 1.56
C VAL A 110 -3.50 13.15 0.52
N GLU A 111 -3.80 14.38 0.91
CA GLU A 111 -3.75 15.57 0.06
C GLU A 111 -2.33 15.82 -0.46
N ASN A 112 -1.31 15.73 0.40
CA ASN A 112 0.09 15.88 -0.02
C ASN A 112 0.52 14.74 -0.94
N LEU A 113 0.03 13.52 -0.69
CA LEU A 113 0.30 12.37 -1.55
C LEU A 113 -0.33 12.55 -2.93
N VAL A 114 -1.57 13.05 -2.99
CA VAL A 114 -2.29 13.36 -4.24
C VAL A 114 -1.55 14.40 -5.05
N GLU A 115 -1.09 15.47 -4.40
CA GLU A 115 -0.29 16.51 -5.03
C GLU A 115 0.96 15.88 -5.66
N GLU A 116 1.78 15.16 -4.86
CA GLU A 116 3.01 14.53 -5.33
C GLU A 116 2.83 13.53 -6.49
N LEU A 117 1.70 12.83 -6.54
CA LEU A 117 1.40 11.83 -7.56
C LEU A 117 0.72 12.41 -8.81
N SER A 118 0.20 13.64 -8.75
CA SER A 118 -0.62 14.26 -9.80
C SER A 118 0.13 14.50 -11.12
N TRP A 119 1.44 14.73 -11.05
CA TRP A 119 2.31 14.99 -12.20
C TRP A 119 3.13 13.77 -12.65
N ARG A 120 2.96 12.61 -12.00
CA ARG A 120 3.68 11.39 -12.32
C ARG A 120 2.88 10.52 -13.30
N ASN A 121 3.58 9.76 -14.14
CA ASN A 121 2.96 8.78 -15.02
C ASN A 121 2.74 7.46 -14.25
N PRO A 122 1.49 7.02 -14.01
CA PRO A 122 1.23 5.78 -13.28
C PRO A 122 1.67 4.50 -14.03
N ASP A 123 1.85 4.56 -15.35
CA ASP A 123 2.33 3.42 -16.14
C ASP A 123 3.86 3.29 -16.13
N GLU A 124 4.57 4.34 -15.70
CA GLU A 124 6.01 4.24 -15.47
C GLU A 124 6.30 3.46 -14.19
N PRO A 125 7.17 2.45 -14.24
CA PRO A 125 7.45 1.57 -13.10
C PRO A 125 8.26 2.28 -12.00
N PHE A 126 7.47 2.84 -11.10
CA PHE A 126 7.70 3.54 -9.84
C PHE A 126 7.57 2.86 -8.47
N MET A 127 8.52 3.04 -7.55
CA MET A 127 8.26 2.92 -6.10
C MET A 127 8.79 4.14 -5.34
N MET A 128 8.02 4.65 -4.37
CA MET A 128 8.41 5.80 -3.54
C MET A 128 7.98 5.64 -2.08
N GLY A 129 8.70 6.28 -1.17
CA GLY A 129 8.45 6.23 0.27
C GLY A 129 9.67 6.70 1.06
N HIS A 130 9.69 6.45 2.36
CA HIS A 130 10.86 6.75 3.19
C HIS A 130 11.97 5.73 2.96
N ARG A 131 13.08 6.15 2.35
CA ARG A 131 14.20 5.28 1.97
C ARG A 131 15.24 5.17 3.09
N PHE A 132 15.57 3.94 3.47
CA PHE A 132 16.73 3.61 4.29
C PHE A 132 17.91 3.16 3.42
N PRO A 133 19.11 3.77 3.53
CA PRO A 133 20.28 3.40 2.74
C PRO A 133 21.01 2.18 3.32
N ARG A 134 20.30 1.07 3.55
CA ARG A 134 20.84 -0.19 4.10
C ARG A 134 20.35 -1.41 3.31
N PHE A 135 20.96 -2.56 3.56
CA PHE A 135 20.66 -3.89 3.01
C PHE A 135 20.78 -4.08 1.49
N GLN A 136 20.72 -3.02 0.69
CA GLN A 136 20.91 -3.05 -0.77
C GLN A 136 21.50 -1.73 -1.29
N LYS A 137 22.16 -1.77 -2.46
CA LYS A 137 22.84 -0.60 -3.07
C LYS A 137 21.89 0.60 -3.27
N VAL A 138 20.64 0.32 -3.67
CA VAL A 138 19.62 1.34 -3.85
C VAL A 138 18.81 1.63 -2.58
N GLY A 139 19.15 1.04 -1.43
CA GLY A 139 18.35 1.14 -0.19
C GLY A 139 16.97 0.51 -0.32
N TYR A 140 16.17 0.50 0.75
CA TYR A 140 14.80 -0.02 0.74
C TYR A 140 13.81 1.02 1.28
N PHE A 141 12.54 0.90 0.92
CA PHE A 141 11.49 1.77 1.47
C PHE A 141 10.92 1.16 2.75
N SER A 142 10.85 1.96 3.81
CA SER A 142 10.34 1.56 5.13
C SER A 142 8.89 1.08 5.06
N GLY A 143 8.62 -0.11 5.59
CA GLY A 143 7.26 -0.63 5.69
C GLY A 143 6.37 0.23 6.59
N GLY A 144 6.88 0.66 7.75
CA GLY A 144 6.09 1.42 8.74
C GLY A 144 5.79 2.86 8.34
N ALA A 145 6.64 3.47 7.49
CA ALA A 145 6.35 4.78 6.91
C ALA A 145 5.30 4.72 5.78
N GLY A 146 5.03 3.51 5.28
CA GLY A 146 4.28 3.29 4.06
C GLY A 146 5.09 3.59 2.79
N TYR A 147 4.60 3.08 1.68
CA TYR A 147 5.21 3.27 0.36
C TYR A 147 4.16 3.16 -0.76
N VAL A 148 4.44 3.82 -1.88
CA VAL A 148 3.60 3.79 -3.07
C VAL A 148 4.22 2.89 -4.12
N LEU A 149 3.39 2.09 -4.76
CA LEU A 149 3.65 1.45 -6.04
C LEU A 149 2.82 2.14 -7.13
N SER A 150 3.47 2.52 -8.22
CA SER A 150 2.79 2.85 -9.47
C SER A 150 2.07 1.61 -10.03
N ARG A 151 1.06 1.81 -10.88
CA ARG A 151 0.43 0.73 -11.65
C ARG A 151 1.47 -0.08 -12.44
N GLY A 152 2.41 0.59 -13.11
CA GLY A 152 3.50 -0.06 -13.83
C GLY A 152 4.37 -0.95 -12.93
N ALA A 153 4.73 -0.45 -11.74
CA ALA A 153 5.52 -1.22 -10.78
C ALA A 153 4.76 -2.41 -10.20
N LEU A 154 3.48 -2.26 -9.89
CA LEU A 154 2.64 -3.37 -9.41
C LEU A 154 2.55 -4.47 -10.47
N LYS A 155 2.41 -4.11 -11.75
CA LYS A 155 2.40 -5.08 -12.86
C LYS A 155 3.69 -5.87 -12.93
N LEU A 156 4.84 -5.19 -12.98
CA LEU A 156 6.14 -5.88 -13.00
C LEU A 156 6.38 -6.75 -11.76
N LEU A 157 5.99 -6.24 -10.58
CA LEU A 157 6.18 -6.96 -9.33
C LEU A 157 5.46 -8.32 -9.33
N VAL A 158 4.20 -8.35 -9.77
CA VAL A 158 3.38 -9.57 -9.73
C VAL A 158 3.60 -10.47 -10.94
N GLU A 159 3.71 -9.92 -12.14
CA GLU A 159 3.80 -10.69 -13.37
C GLU A 159 5.20 -11.23 -13.64
N ARG A 160 6.24 -10.64 -13.02
CA ARG A 160 7.63 -10.99 -13.33
C ARG A 160 8.53 -11.22 -12.12
N ALA A 161 8.25 -10.67 -10.94
CA ALA A 161 9.09 -10.84 -9.76
C ALA A 161 8.60 -11.92 -8.80
N ILE A 162 7.47 -11.69 -8.13
CA ILE A 162 7.00 -12.52 -7.02
C ILE A 162 6.77 -13.95 -7.49
N ASP A 163 7.51 -14.88 -6.88
CA ASP A 163 7.46 -16.33 -7.15
C ASP A 163 7.83 -16.74 -8.59
N ILE A 164 8.41 -15.82 -9.36
CA ILE A 164 8.83 -16.04 -10.77
C ILE A 164 10.32 -15.80 -10.92
N HIS A 165 10.82 -14.64 -10.46
CA HIS A 165 12.22 -14.28 -10.62
C HIS A 165 13.10 -14.96 -9.57
N PRO A 166 14.24 -15.57 -9.93
CA PRO A 166 15.09 -16.30 -8.99
C PRO A 166 15.65 -15.43 -7.85
N ASN A 167 15.83 -14.14 -8.08
CA ASN A 167 16.30 -13.18 -7.07
C ASN A 167 15.18 -12.65 -6.15
N CYS A 168 13.91 -13.02 -6.38
CA CYS A 168 12.81 -12.66 -5.49
C CYS A 168 12.83 -13.60 -4.27
N PRO A 169 12.90 -13.08 -3.03
CA PRO A 169 12.91 -13.91 -1.84
C PRO A 169 11.61 -14.74 -1.72
N THR A 170 11.73 -16.03 -1.41
CA THR A 170 10.58 -16.94 -1.25
C THR A 170 10.34 -17.39 0.19
N TYR A 171 11.35 -17.21 1.05
CA TYR A 171 11.33 -17.55 2.47
C TYR A 171 10.81 -16.39 3.32
N ASP A 172 10.41 -16.66 4.56
CA ASP A 172 9.93 -15.67 5.53
C ASP A 172 11.07 -15.19 6.46
N GLU A 173 11.05 -13.91 6.81
CA GLU A 173 11.93 -13.27 7.79
C GLU A 173 11.27 -11.94 8.24
N ASP A 174 11.80 -11.28 9.26
CA ASP A 174 11.26 -10.04 9.84
C ASP A 174 11.53 -8.75 9.03
N LYS A 175 11.79 -8.88 7.72
CA LYS A 175 12.21 -7.81 6.79
C LYS A 175 11.38 -7.78 5.49
N GLU A 176 10.06 -7.79 5.63
CA GLU A 176 9.12 -7.75 4.50
C GLU A 176 9.40 -6.60 3.53
N ASP A 177 9.67 -5.40 4.04
CA ASP A 177 9.89 -4.18 3.28
C ASP A 177 11.21 -4.17 2.49
N VAL A 178 12.25 -4.78 3.05
CA VAL A 178 13.49 -5.09 2.33
C VAL A 178 13.21 -6.07 1.18
N LYS A 179 12.42 -7.12 1.42
CA LYS A 179 12.07 -8.10 0.38
C LYS A 179 11.21 -7.49 -0.72
N MET A 180 10.28 -6.61 -0.37
CA MET A 180 9.51 -5.81 -1.32
C MET A 180 10.45 -5.01 -2.23
N SER A 181 11.36 -4.24 -1.63
CA SER A 181 12.30 -3.38 -2.36
C SER A 181 13.32 -4.18 -3.20
N LYS A 182 13.72 -5.38 -2.75
CA LYS A 182 14.53 -6.30 -3.56
C LYS A 182 13.78 -6.78 -4.78
N SER A 183 12.51 -7.15 -4.60
CA SER A 183 11.66 -7.69 -5.66
C SER A 183 11.37 -6.64 -6.74
N THR A 184 11.22 -5.37 -6.37
CA THR A 184 11.04 -4.27 -7.32
C THR A 184 12.36 -3.84 -7.99
N ALA A 185 13.48 -3.88 -7.27
CA ALA A 185 14.79 -3.50 -7.81
C ALA A 185 15.27 -4.39 -8.96
N VAL A 186 14.76 -5.63 -9.07
CA VAL A 186 15.06 -6.54 -10.19
C VAL A 186 14.79 -5.92 -11.56
N PHE A 187 13.76 -5.06 -11.67
CA PHE A 187 13.36 -4.46 -12.94
C PHE A 187 13.81 -3.01 -13.10
N SER A 188 14.77 -2.57 -12.29
CA SER A 188 15.18 -1.16 -12.24
C SER A 188 13.98 -0.21 -12.06
N ILE A 189 12.94 -0.67 -11.32
CA ILE A 189 11.84 0.21 -10.87
C ILE A 189 12.49 1.42 -10.23
N ALA A 190 12.25 2.59 -10.81
CA ALA A 190 12.91 3.80 -10.40
C ALA A 190 12.56 4.05 -8.93
N HIS A 191 13.57 4.12 -8.08
CA HIS A 191 13.39 4.57 -6.70
C HIS A 191 13.38 6.10 -6.78
N THR A 192 12.22 6.65 -7.12
CA THR A 192 12.08 8.09 -7.33
C THR A 192 12.20 8.81 -6.00
N TYR A 193 13.07 9.81 -5.97
CA TYR A 193 13.20 10.72 -4.84
C TYR A 193 12.00 11.67 -4.79
N PRO A 194 11.54 12.08 -3.61
CA PRO A 194 10.87 13.36 -3.44
C PRO A 194 11.97 14.44 -3.50
N LEU A 195 12.51 14.69 -4.68
CA LEU A 195 13.19 15.95 -4.95
C LEU A 195 12.15 16.84 -5.62
N LEU A 196 11.27 17.43 -4.82
CA LEU A 196 10.77 18.74 -5.21
C LEU A 196 12.01 19.65 -5.18
N PRO A 197 12.40 20.30 -6.29
CA PRO A 197 13.20 21.50 -6.14
C PRO A 197 12.37 22.43 -5.25
N LEU A 198 12.96 22.92 -4.16
CA LEU A 198 12.38 24.03 -3.41
C LEU A 198 12.04 25.10 -4.45
N ARG A 199 10.75 25.26 -4.78
CA ARG A 199 10.32 26.42 -5.54
C ARG A 199 10.70 27.60 -4.65
N SER A 200 11.69 28.38 -5.08
CA SER A 200 11.96 29.67 -4.49
C SER A 200 10.65 30.44 -4.53
N VAL A 201 10.05 30.65 -3.36
CA VAL A 201 9.01 31.66 -3.22
C VAL A 201 9.74 32.98 -3.47
N SER A 202 9.47 33.56 -4.64
CA SER A 202 9.91 34.90 -5.02
C SER A 202 9.28 35.94 -4.11
#